data_AF-A0A0C1TV10-F1
#
_entry.id   AF-A0A0C1TV10-F1
#
_cell.length_a   1.000
_cell.length_b   1.000
_cell.length_c   1.000
_cell.angle_alpha   90.00
_cell.angle_beta   90.00
_cell.angle_gamma   90.00
#
_symmetry.space_group_name_H-M   'P 1'
#
loop_
_entity.id
_entity.type
_entity.pdbx_description
1 polymer ?
#
loop_
_entity_poly.entity_id
_entity_poly.type
_entity_poly.pdbx_seq_one_letter_code
_entity_poly.pdbx_strand_id
1 'polypeptide(L)'
;MKRIVMTFAALLAMAVPAMAGHVAAVGQGTCSFCHKNNLITQHGGFAATVCQTCHNSTNQDVMDTITAGVAGQQYACSNCHGAQSHLDKHGDYVANFSQYDGVQPNATAAWTSPTGYTAVQPATKEYQLCYKCHSTYAFTATNGVSAIVGPSGKPFTDKAREFNPANASAHPVQVPLNSQTGSAAPRALRANQMKAPWTAVGTQVMKCSDCHTPGSTGKSMLITGTTWPTRPDGKLWTLGDVRNNAGNWQTTLFCARCHPLKGSGGSSGWYNNVHSESDHENNVACVACHSVSPHGLNHGRFIGYNSDPAPYAYIDSTGKKAQVMTNFRKASSPTSYGEGNCTALTSACDEHK
;
A
#
# COMPACT_ATOMS: atom_id res chain seq x y z
N MET A 1 12.49 -63.07 0.36
CA MET A 1 12.57 -61.78 -0.38
C MET A 1 11.31 -61.42 -1.19
N LYS A 2 10.47 -62.36 -1.66
CA LYS A 2 9.23 -62.03 -2.41
C LYS A 2 8.06 -61.43 -1.59
N ARG A 3 8.02 -61.63 -0.27
CA ARG A 3 6.91 -61.12 0.58
C ARG A 3 7.07 -59.67 1.06
N ILE A 4 8.27 -59.09 0.99
CA ILE A 4 8.54 -57.70 1.43
C ILE A 4 8.30 -56.69 0.30
N VAL A 5 8.38 -57.14 -0.97
CA VAL A 5 8.12 -56.28 -2.15
C VAL A 5 6.61 -56.05 -2.35
N MET A 6 5.76 -57.01 -1.97
CA MET A 6 4.31 -56.86 -2.07
C MET A 6 3.73 -55.84 -1.08
N THR A 7 4.32 -55.67 0.11
CA THR A 7 3.86 -54.68 1.09
C THR A 7 4.19 -53.26 0.69
N PHE A 8 5.33 -53.01 0.03
CA PHE A 8 5.66 -51.69 -0.51
C PHE A 8 4.81 -51.31 -1.73
N ALA A 9 4.56 -52.24 -2.64
CA ALA A 9 3.70 -51.99 -3.81
C ALA A 9 2.23 -51.77 -3.42
N ALA A 10 1.72 -52.48 -2.40
CA ALA A 10 0.37 -52.30 -1.89
C ALA A 10 0.20 -50.98 -1.12
N LEU A 11 1.21 -50.55 -0.33
CA LEU A 11 1.17 -49.22 0.32
C LEU A 11 1.23 -48.08 -0.70
N LEU A 12 2.04 -48.22 -1.75
CA LEU A 12 2.11 -47.20 -2.81
C LEU A 12 0.81 -47.14 -3.61
N ALA A 13 0.20 -48.30 -3.93
CA ALA A 13 -1.07 -48.39 -4.66
C ALA A 13 -2.30 -47.92 -3.85
N MET A 14 -2.25 -47.96 -2.52
CA MET A 14 -3.30 -47.38 -1.65
C MET A 14 -3.09 -45.89 -1.37
N ALA A 15 -1.88 -45.37 -1.56
CA ALA A 15 -1.61 -43.94 -1.42
C ALA A 15 -2.04 -43.14 -2.67
N VAL A 16 -1.94 -43.71 -3.88
CA VAL A 16 -2.30 -43.01 -5.13
C VAL A 16 -3.76 -42.50 -5.16
N PRO A 17 -4.78 -43.28 -4.74
CA PRO A 17 -6.17 -42.82 -4.72
C PRO A 17 -6.45 -41.76 -3.64
N ALA A 18 -5.79 -41.85 -2.47
CA ALA A 18 -5.91 -40.86 -1.40
C ALA A 18 -5.29 -39.49 -1.77
N MET A 19 -4.27 -39.51 -2.63
CA MET A 19 -3.59 -38.31 -3.13
C MET A 19 -4.30 -37.66 -4.33
N ALA A 20 -5.12 -38.39 -5.08
CA ALA A 20 -5.81 -37.90 -6.28
C ALA A 20 -7.00 -36.97 -6.00
N GLY A 21 -7.51 -36.92 -4.76
CA GLY A 21 -8.64 -36.05 -4.40
C GLY A 21 -8.27 -34.59 -4.13
N HIS A 22 -7.04 -34.29 -3.72
CA HIS A 22 -6.67 -32.97 -3.20
C HIS A 22 -6.00 -32.03 -4.21
N VAL A 23 -5.92 -32.43 -5.49
CA VAL A 23 -5.00 -31.83 -6.47
C VAL A 23 -5.48 -30.54 -7.14
N ALA A 24 -6.69 -30.04 -6.88
CA ALA A 24 -7.20 -28.89 -7.64
C ALA A 24 -8.09 -27.90 -6.87
N ALA A 25 -8.48 -28.19 -5.64
CA ALA A 25 -9.35 -27.29 -4.91
C ALA A 25 -8.55 -26.04 -4.46
N VAL A 26 -8.93 -24.89 -4.99
CA VAL A 26 -8.44 -23.58 -4.53
C VAL A 26 -9.48 -23.03 -3.55
N GLY A 27 -9.00 -22.41 -2.48
CA GLY A 27 -9.88 -21.75 -1.51
C GLY A 27 -10.75 -20.67 -2.17
N GLN A 28 -11.87 -20.35 -1.53
CA GLN A 28 -12.82 -19.30 -1.91
C GLN A 28 -12.90 -18.22 -0.84
N GLY A 29 -13.54 -17.11 -1.18
CA GLY A 29 -13.69 -15.95 -0.31
C GLY A 29 -12.48 -15.02 -0.37
N THR A 30 -12.41 -14.09 0.57
CA THR A 30 -11.46 -12.97 0.54
C THR A 30 -9.99 -13.41 0.62
N CYS A 31 -9.70 -14.56 1.21
CA CYS A 31 -8.35 -15.14 1.30
C CYS A 31 -7.82 -15.58 -0.07
N SER A 32 -8.70 -16.10 -0.93
CA SER A 32 -8.36 -16.66 -2.24
C SER A 32 -7.81 -15.63 -3.23
N PHE A 33 -8.10 -14.34 -3.00
CA PHE A 33 -7.55 -13.25 -3.80
C PHE A 33 -6.02 -13.19 -3.75
N CYS A 34 -5.42 -13.59 -2.62
CA CYS A 34 -3.97 -13.57 -2.41
C CYS A 34 -3.38 -14.98 -2.31
N HIS A 35 -4.14 -15.95 -1.78
CA HIS A 35 -3.71 -17.34 -1.61
C HIS A 35 -4.26 -18.23 -2.73
N LYS A 36 -3.60 -18.21 -3.88
CA LYS A 36 -3.99 -18.96 -5.09
C LYS A 36 -3.49 -20.40 -5.15
N ASN A 37 -2.76 -20.85 -4.13
CA ASN A 37 -2.22 -22.20 -4.06
C ASN A 37 -3.26 -23.18 -3.52
N ASN A 38 -3.12 -24.48 -3.80
CA ASN A 38 -3.97 -25.50 -3.21
C ASN A 38 -3.72 -25.65 -1.69
N LEU A 39 -4.66 -26.29 -0.99
CA LEU A 39 -4.64 -26.47 0.46
C LEU A 39 -3.37 -27.16 0.96
N ILE A 40 -2.88 -28.17 0.23
CA ILE A 40 -1.70 -28.95 0.61
C ILE A 40 -0.46 -28.07 0.60
N THR A 41 -0.24 -27.33 -0.49
CA THR A 41 0.89 -26.40 -0.61
C THR A 41 0.82 -25.31 0.46
N GLN A 42 -0.37 -24.80 0.77
CA GLN A 42 -0.53 -23.77 1.80
C GLN A 42 -0.18 -24.26 3.22
N HIS A 43 -0.38 -25.54 3.53
CA HIS A 43 -0.13 -26.11 4.85
C HIS A 43 1.21 -26.88 4.93
N GLY A 44 2.20 -26.52 4.12
CA GLY A 44 3.55 -27.10 4.23
C GLY A 44 3.75 -28.42 3.47
N GLY A 45 2.87 -28.75 2.54
CA GLY A 45 2.97 -29.95 1.72
C GLY A 45 2.48 -31.21 2.44
N PHE A 46 2.95 -32.38 2.01
CA PHE A 46 2.57 -33.68 2.56
C PHE A 46 3.28 -34.03 3.89
N ALA A 47 3.43 -33.06 4.79
CA ALA A 47 3.91 -33.35 6.13
C ALA A 47 2.82 -34.16 6.88
N ALA A 48 3.15 -35.37 7.33
CA ALA A 48 2.19 -36.33 7.89
C ALA A 48 1.35 -35.78 9.06
N THR A 49 1.90 -34.82 9.83
CA THR A 49 1.22 -34.17 10.95
C THR A 49 0.05 -33.29 10.52
N VAL A 50 0.08 -32.73 9.31
CA VAL A 50 -0.94 -31.81 8.78
C VAL A 50 -2.19 -32.56 8.33
N CYS A 51 -2.02 -33.73 7.72
CA CYS A 51 -3.13 -34.57 7.27
C CYS A 51 -3.98 -35.03 8.45
N GLN A 52 -3.33 -35.45 9.54
CA GLN A 52 -4.02 -35.97 10.71
C GLN A 52 -4.88 -34.91 11.41
N THR A 53 -4.45 -33.64 11.41
CA THR A 53 -5.23 -32.53 11.97
C THR A 53 -6.59 -32.37 11.29
N CYS A 54 -6.65 -32.57 9.97
CA CYS A 54 -7.91 -32.50 9.23
C CYS A 54 -8.71 -33.80 9.37
N HIS A 55 -8.08 -34.95 9.12
CA HIS A 55 -8.79 -36.24 9.07
C HIS A 55 -9.24 -36.78 10.43
N ASN A 56 -8.73 -36.24 11.55
CA ASN A 56 -9.25 -36.53 12.90
C ASN A 56 -10.23 -35.47 13.42
N SER A 57 -10.54 -34.44 12.64
CA SER A 57 -11.47 -33.40 13.08
C SER A 57 -12.88 -33.97 13.18
N THR A 58 -13.55 -33.70 14.30
CA THR A 58 -14.99 -33.96 14.47
C THR A 58 -15.85 -32.74 14.13
N ASN A 59 -15.23 -31.62 13.74
CA ASN A 59 -15.95 -30.43 13.32
C ASN A 59 -16.59 -30.68 11.94
N GLN A 60 -17.91 -30.52 11.86
CA GLN A 60 -18.68 -30.78 10.64
C GLN A 60 -18.22 -29.91 9.46
N ASP A 61 -17.91 -28.63 9.68
CA ASP A 61 -17.45 -27.72 8.62
C ASP A 61 -16.12 -28.18 8.02
N VAL A 62 -15.24 -28.75 8.85
CA VAL A 62 -13.96 -29.33 8.42
C VAL A 62 -14.20 -30.63 7.65
N MET A 63 -15.09 -31.49 8.13
CA MET A 63 -15.44 -32.74 7.44
C MET A 63 -16.10 -32.49 6.07
N ASP A 64 -16.99 -31.51 5.99
CA ASP A 64 -17.63 -31.08 4.75
C ASP A 64 -16.61 -30.48 3.78
N THR A 65 -15.65 -29.72 4.30
CA THR A 65 -14.54 -29.16 3.52
C THR A 65 -13.63 -30.25 2.95
N ILE A 66 -13.32 -31.30 3.72
CA ILE A 66 -12.56 -32.45 3.22
C ILE A 66 -13.34 -33.17 2.13
N THR A 67 -14.64 -33.38 2.33
CA THR A 67 -15.52 -34.04 1.34
C THR A 67 -15.58 -33.24 0.05
N ALA A 68 -15.76 -31.92 0.14
CA ALA A 68 -15.73 -31.01 -0.99
C ALA A 68 -14.37 -31.02 -1.70
N GLY A 69 -13.29 -30.91 -0.94
CA GLY A 69 -11.92 -30.91 -1.46
C GLY A 69 -11.60 -32.20 -2.24
N VAL A 70 -11.93 -33.38 -1.69
CA VAL A 70 -11.76 -34.69 -2.35
C VAL A 70 -12.61 -34.80 -3.62
N ALA A 71 -13.79 -34.18 -3.65
CA ALA A 71 -14.65 -34.11 -4.83
C ALA A 71 -14.20 -33.05 -5.87
N GLY A 72 -13.04 -32.41 -5.66
CA GLY A 72 -12.53 -31.34 -6.53
C GLY A 72 -13.32 -30.04 -6.44
N GLN A 73 -14.19 -29.89 -5.44
CA GLN A 73 -14.98 -28.70 -5.21
C GLN A 73 -14.15 -27.67 -4.43
N GLN A 74 -14.49 -26.40 -4.64
CA GLN A 74 -13.89 -25.30 -3.93
C GLN A 74 -14.30 -25.30 -2.44
N TYR A 75 -13.43 -24.78 -1.56
CA TYR A 75 -13.68 -24.72 -0.12
C TYR A 75 -13.48 -23.30 0.43
N ALA A 76 -14.14 -22.96 1.54
CA ALA A 76 -13.91 -21.69 2.22
C ALA A 76 -12.90 -21.87 3.36
N CYS A 77 -11.90 -20.99 3.44
CA CYS A 77 -10.89 -21.02 4.51
C CYS A 77 -11.51 -20.89 5.92
N SER A 78 -12.64 -20.19 6.02
CA SER A 78 -13.40 -20.01 7.25
C SER A 78 -13.97 -21.29 7.84
N ASN A 79 -14.15 -22.34 7.04
CA ASN A 79 -14.67 -23.63 7.52
C ASN A 79 -13.68 -24.32 8.47
N CYS A 80 -12.39 -24.04 8.34
CA CYS A 80 -11.34 -24.60 9.20
C CYS A 80 -10.77 -23.58 10.20
N HIS A 81 -10.77 -22.29 9.84
CA HIS A 81 -10.16 -21.25 10.66
C HIS A 81 -11.16 -20.35 11.39
N GLY A 82 -12.46 -20.49 11.12
CA GLY A 82 -13.49 -19.56 11.59
C GLY A 82 -13.37 -18.18 10.93
N ALA A 83 -14.09 -17.20 11.47
CA ALA A 83 -13.98 -15.81 11.05
C ALA A 83 -12.69 -15.19 11.63
N GLN A 84 -11.59 -15.28 10.88
CA GLN A 84 -10.31 -14.68 11.23
C GLN A 84 -10.13 -13.37 10.47
N SER A 85 -9.68 -12.33 11.16
CA SER A 85 -9.30 -11.11 10.46
C SER A 85 -7.97 -11.30 9.72
N HIS A 86 -7.75 -10.48 8.69
CA HIS A 86 -6.47 -10.45 8.01
C HIS A 86 -5.31 -10.13 8.99
N LEU A 87 -5.60 -9.33 10.02
CA LEU A 87 -4.63 -8.98 11.05
C LEU A 87 -4.27 -10.20 11.91
N ASP A 88 -5.25 -11.00 12.31
CA ASP A 88 -5.02 -12.17 13.17
C ASP A 88 -4.08 -13.20 12.53
N LYS A 89 -4.01 -13.21 11.20
CA LYS A 89 -3.13 -14.11 10.43
C LYS A 89 -1.82 -13.48 10.00
N HIS A 90 -1.79 -12.17 9.78
CA HIS A 90 -0.68 -11.50 9.09
C HIS A 90 -0.10 -10.30 9.86
N GLY A 91 -0.49 -10.10 11.12
CA GLY A 91 -0.09 -8.93 11.92
C GLY A 91 1.41 -8.84 12.20
N ASP A 92 2.11 -9.98 12.29
CA ASP A 92 3.52 -10.02 12.68
C ASP A 92 4.49 -9.90 11.50
N TYR A 93 3.98 -9.89 10.26
CA TYR A 93 4.81 -9.84 9.04
C TYR A 93 5.68 -8.60 8.96
N VAL A 94 5.18 -7.47 9.44
CA VAL A 94 5.93 -6.21 9.38
C VAL A 94 7.11 -6.23 10.35
N ALA A 95 6.90 -6.72 11.58
CA ALA A 95 7.96 -6.81 12.59
C ALA A 95 9.05 -7.84 12.22
N ASN A 96 8.66 -8.91 11.51
CA ASN A 96 9.53 -10.05 11.20
C ASN A 96 9.80 -10.20 9.70
N PHE A 97 9.73 -9.12 8.92
CA PHE A 97 9.72 -9.23 7.45
C PHE A 97 10.91 -10.02 6.87
N SER A 98 12.07 -9.93 7.52
CA SER A 98 13.30 -10.61 7.12
C SER A 98 13.32 -12.12 7.39
N GLN A 99 12.28 -12.67 8.03
CA GLN A 99 12.07 -14.11 8.19
C GLN A 99 11.19 -14.70 7.09
N TYR A 100 10.59 -13.84 6.27
CA TYR A 100 9.67 -14.25 5.20
C TYR A 100 10.25 -13.92 3.85
N ASP A 101 9.77 -14.65 2.86
CA ASP A 101 10.10 -14.39 1.47
C ASP A 101 9.43 -13.12 0.98
N GLY A 102 10.11 -12.40 0.09
CA GLY A 102 9.60 -11.23 -0.61
C GLY A 102 9.64 -11.39 -2.12
N VAL A 103 9.20 -10.33 -2.81
CA VAL A 103 9.28 -10.21 -4.26
C VAL A 103 9.86 -8.85 -4.64
N GLN A 104 10.75 -8.86 -5.62
CA GLN A 104 11.31 -7.66 -6.23
C GLN A 104 10.62 -7.43 -7.58
N PRO A 105 9.90 -6.31 -7.78
CA PRO A 105 9.33 -5.99 -9.08
C PRO A 105 10.44 -5.71 -10.09
N ASN A 106 10.22 -6.18 -11.33
CA ASN A 106 11.06 -5.81 -12.45
C ASN A 106 10.93 -4.31 -12.75
N ALA A 107 12.00 -3.71 -13.29
CA ALA A 107 11.97 -2.31 -13.70
C ALA A 107 10.91 -2.09 -14.79
N THR A 108 10.15 -1.01 -14.68
CA THR A 108 9.10 -0.64 -15.64
C THR A 108 9.10 0.87 -15.88
N ALA A 109 8.47 1.28 -16.98
CA ALA A 109 8.25 2.70 -17.27
C ALA A 109 7.41 3.39 -16.17
N ALA A 110 7.51 4.71 -16.10
CA ALA A 110 6.75 5.52 -15.16
C ALA A 110 5.26 5.18 -15.21
N TRP A 111 4.62 5.14 -14.04
CA TRP A 111 3.18 4.91 -13.86
C TRP A 111 2.63 3.62 -14.48
N THR A 112 3.49 2.60 -14.61
CA THR A 112 3.16 1.28 -15.17
C THR A 112 3.26 0.20 -14.10
N SER A 113 2.32 -0.74 -14.08
CA SER A 113 2.37 -1.92 -13.20
C SER A 113 3.42 -2.92 -13.68
N PRO A 114 4.25 -3.48 -12.78
CA PRO A 114 5.16 -4.57 -13.13
C PRO A 114 4.42 -5.82 -13.62
N THR A 115 4.87 -6.40 -14.72
CA THR A 115 4.35 -7.69 -15.23
C THR A 115 5.14 -8.89 -14.73
N GLY A 116 6.27 -8.65 -14.08
CA GLY A 116 7.18 -9.69 -13.60
C GLY A 116 7.83 -9.30 -12.28
N TYR A 117 8.09 -10.33 -11.47
CA TYR A 117 8.68 -10.22 -10.15
C TYR A 117 9.72 -11.32 -9.97
N THR A 118 10.84 -10.98 -9.32
CA THR A 118 11.85 -11.95 -8.90
C THR A 118 11.65 -12.30 -7.43
N ALA A 119 11.67 -13.59 -7.08
CA ALA A 119 11.59 -14.02 -5.69
C ALA A 119 12.84 -13.61 -4.90
N VAL A 120 12.65 -13.19 -3.65
CA VAL A 120 13.73 -12.79 -2.74
C VAL A 120 13.57 -13.55 -1.42
N GLN A 121 14.57 -14.33 -1.05
CA GLN A 121 14.44 -15.42 -0.08
C GLN A 121 15.64 -15.40 0.88
N PRO A 122 15.50 -14.92 2.13
CA PRO A 122 14.36 -14.15 2.65
C PRO A 122 14.35 -12.71 2.10
N ALA A 123 13.27 -11.97 2.35
CA ALA A 123 13.17 -10.55 2.03
C ALA A 123 14.30 -9.76 2.72
N THR A 124 14.95 -8.88 1.97
CA THR A 124 16.01 -7.99 2.49
C THR A 124 15.49 -6.59 2.78
N LYS A 125 14.32 -6.25 2.26
CA LYS A 125 13.64 -4.97 2.46
C LYS A 125 12.16 -5.19 2.71
N GLU A 126 11.57 -4.43 3.64
CA GLU A 126 10.18 -4.61 4.08
C GLU A 126 9.18 -4.59 2.91
N TYR A 127 9.35 -3.69 1.93
CA TYR A 127 8.44 -3.61 0.79
C TYR A 127 8.38 -4.90 -0.03
N GLN A 128 9.46 -5.69 -0.06
CA GLN A 128 9.50 -6.92 -0.85
C GLN A 128 8.48 -7.91 -0.31
N LEU A 129 8.33 -7.99 1.02
CA LEU A 129 7.27 -8.77 1.64
C LEU A 129 5.90 -8.15 1.35
N CYS A 130 5.74 -6.84 1.53
CA CYS A 130 4.46 -6.16 1.32
C CYS A 130 3.93 -6.32 -0.12
N TYR A 131 4.80 -6.29 -1.13
CA TYR A 131 4.41 -6.44 -2.53
C TYR A 131 3.91 -7.83 -2.89
N LYS A 132 4.22 -8.86 -2.10
CA LYS A 132 3.58 -10.16 -2.30
C LYS A 132 2.06 -10.13 -2.15
N CYS A 133 1.54 -9.12 -1.45
CA CYS A 133 0.10 -8.98 -1.17
C CYS A 133 -0.50 -7.69 -1.75
N HIS A 134 0.29 -6.61 -1.80
CA HIS A 134 -0.17 -5.27 -2.16
C HIS A 134 0.32 -4.81 -3.54
N SER A 135 0.60 -5.74 -4.45
CA SER A 135 0.98 -5.41 -5.81
C SER A 135 0.36 -6.38 -6.82
N THR A 136 0.60 -6.12 -8.10
CA THR A 136 0.15 -6.98 -9.19
C THR A 136 0.75 -8.39 -9.16
N TYR A 137 1.73 -8.66 -8.29
CA TYR A 137 2.12 -10.03 -7.94
C TYR A 137 0.96 -10.85 -7.36
N ALA A 138 0.16 -10.26 -6.47
CA ALA A 138 -0.91 -10.96 -5.76
C ALA A 138 -2.23 -10.96 -6.54
N PHE A 139 -2.56 -9.81 -7.13
CA PHE A 139 -3.87 -9.56 -7.74
C PHE A 139 -3.76 -8.96 -9.14
N THR A 140 -4.84 -9.08 -9.91
CA THR A 140 -4.97 -8.33 -11.17
C THR A 140 -5.42 -6.91 -10.87
N ALA A 141 -4.83 -5.94 -11.57
CA ALA A 141 -5.21 -4.54 -11.49
C ALA A 141 -5.29 -3.93 -12.89
N THR A 142 -6.35 -3.16 -13.14
CA THR A 142 -6.51 -2.37 -14.36
C THR A 142 -6.11 -0.94 -14.05
N ASN A 143 -5.14 -0.39 -14.79
CA ASN A 143 -4.58 0.94 -14.52
C ASN A 143 -4.09 1.12 -13.07
N GLY A 144 -3.57 0.04 -12.47
CA GLY A 144 -3.07 0.02 -11.10
C GLY A 144 -4.13 -0.04 -10.01
N VAL A 145 -5.41 -0.24 -10.34
CA VAL A 145 -6.52 -0.41 -9.38
C VAL A 145 -7.11 -1.81 -9.51
N SER A 146 -7.26 -2.52 -8.40
CA SER A 146 -7.87 -3.85 -8.37
C SER A 146 -9.38 -3.78 -8.07
N ALA A 147 -10.09 -4.87 -8.35
CA ALA A 147 -11.48 -5.04 -7.93
C ALA A 147 -11.63 -5.40 -6.44
N ILE A 148 -10.53 -5.68 -5.74
CA ILE A 148 -10.54 -6.09 -4.32
C ILE A 148 -10.68 -4.84 -3.47
N VAL A 149 -11.75 -4.76 -2.69
CA VAL A 149 -11.97 -3.67 -1.72
C VAL A 149 -11.41 -4.09 -0.37
N GLY A 150 -10.45 -3.31 0.15
CA GLY A 150 -9.85 -3.54 1.45
C GLY A 150 -10.76 -3.13 2.61
N PRO A 151 -10.36 -3.42 3.86
CA PRO A 151 -11.11 -3.03 5.05
C PRO A 151 -11.31 -1.52 5.20
N SER A 152 -10.50 -0.70 4.52
CA SER A 152 -10.68 0.75 4.45
C SER A 152 -11.86 1.21 3.56
N GLY A 153 -12.56 0.27 2.91
CA GLY A 153 -13.63 0.55 1.95
C GLY A 153 -13.13 1.11 0.62
N LYS A 154 -11.82 0.99 0.34
CA LYS A 154 -11.19 1.44 -0.91
C LYS A 154 -10.60 0.26 -1.68
N PRO A 155 -10.62 0.30 -3.02
CA PRO A 155 -9.96 -0.72 -3.82
C PRO A 155 -8.46 -0.75 -3.50
N PHE A 156 -7.87 -1.94 -3.52
CA PHE A 156 -6.42 -2.06 -3.50
C PHE A 156 -5.87 -1.45 -4.77
N THR A 157 -4.73 -0.79 -4.63
CA THR A 157 -3.96 -0.32 -5.76
C THR A 157 -2.59 -0.98 -5.76
N ASP A 158 -1.98 -1.03 -6.93
CA ASP A 158 -0.68 -1.65 -7.11
C ASP A 158 0.41 -0.77 -6.49
N LYS A 159 0.89 -1.16 -5.30
CA LYS A 159 1.95 -0.42 -4.61
C LYS A 159 3.28 -0.47 -5.36
N ALA A 160 3.55 -1.52 -6.13
CA ALA A 160 4.78 -1.60 -6.91
C ALA A 160 4.79 -0.57 -8.05
N ARG A 161 3.63 -0.30 -8.65
CA ARG A 161 3.42 0.81 -9.60
C ARG A 161 3.61 2.17 -8.94
N GLU A 162 2.99 2.38 -7.78
CA GLU A 162 2.98 3.68 -7.10
C GLU A 162 4.37 4.09 -6.62
N PHE A 163 5.15 3.15 -6.10
CA PHE A 163 6.52 3.41 -5.62
C PHE A 163 7.60 3.15 -6.69
N ASN A 164 7.22 3.02 -7.97
CA ASN A 164 8.18 2.81 -9.05
C ASN A 164 9.21 3.97 -9.07
N PRO A 165 10.53 3.70 -9.00
CA PRO A 165 11.58 4.71 -9.07
C PRO A 165 11.56 5.60 -10.32
N ALA A 166 10.93 5.12 -11.41
CA ALA A 166 10.74 5.87 -12.65
C ALA A 166 9.58 6.89 -12.57
N ASN A 167 8.80 6.92 -11.48
CA ASN A 167 7.76 7.93 -11.27
C ASN A 167 8.39 9.31 -11.00
N ALA A 168 7.70 10.38 -11.40
CA ALA A 168 8.16 11.76 -11.13
C ALA A 168 8.18 12.09 -9.63
N SER A 169 7.34 11.42 -8.85
CA SER A 169 7.44 11.40 -7.39
C SER A 169 7.08 10.04 -6.80
N ALA A 170 7.83 9.64 -5.78
CA ALA A 170 7.45 8.60 -4.84
C ALA A 170 8.16 8.84 -3.50
N HIS A 171 7.58 8.35 -2.40
CA HIS A 171 8.34 8.21 -1.16
C HIS A 171 9.41 7.13 -1.36
N PRO A 172 10.59 7.25 -0.73
CA PRO A 172 11.76 6.43 -1.04
C PRO A 172 11.68 5.01 -0.45
N VAL A 173 10.64 4.26 -0.78
CA VAL A 173 10.42 2.90 -0.26
C VAL A 173 11.29 1.88 -0.99
N GLN A 174 11.30 1.90 -2.33
CA GLN A 174 12.10 0.96 -3.12
C GLN A 174 13.59 1.34 -3.17
N VAL A 175 13.83 2.63 -3.37
CA VAL A 175 15.17 3.22 -3.51
C VAL A 175 15.20 4.61 -2.83
N PRO A 176 16.38 5.09 -2.41
CA PRO A 176 16.53 6.44 -1.89
C PRO A 176 16.11 7.49 -2.92
N LEU A 177 15.71 8.69 -2.45
CA LEU A 177 15.25 9.77 -3.35
C LEU A 177 16.30 10.12 -4.43
N ASN A 178 17.60 10.12 -4.09
CA ASN A 178 18.65 10.42 -5.07
C ASN A 178 18.73 9.37 -6.20
N SER A 179 18.22 8.16 -5.96
CA SER A 179 18.16 7.07 -6.93
C SER A 179 16.82 6.96 -7.66
N GLN A 180 15.85 7.84 -7.40
CA GLN A 180 14.60 7.88 -8.17
C GLN A 180 14.84 8.51 -9.54
N THR A 181 14.94 7.66 -10.55
CA THR A 181 15.31 8.02 -11.92
C THR A 181 14.29 8.93 -12.60
N GLY A 182 13.01 8.80 -12.27
CA GLY A 182 11.93 9.63 -12.82
C GLY A 182 11.83 11.02 -12.21
N SER A 183 12.40 11.25 -11.03
CA SER A 183 12.25 12.54 -10.34
C SER A 183 13.25 13.57 -10.88
N ALA A 184 12.73 14.73 -11.27
CA ALA A 184 13.53 15.89 -11.66
C ALA A 184 14.37 16.40 -10.49
N ALA A 185 15.57 16.92 -10.78
CA ALA A 185 16.40 17.57 -9.78
C ALA A 185 15.73 18.86 -9.24
N PRO A 186 15.93 19.21 -7.95
CA PRO A 186 16.61 18.41 -6.92
C PRO A 186 15.74 17.24 -6.44
N ARG A 187 16.26 16.01 -6.47
CA ARG A 187 15.49 14.81 -6.10
C ARG A 187 15.18 14.78 -4.60
N ALA A 188 16.22 14.88 -3.78
CA ALA A 188 16.11 14.96 -2.33
C ALA A 188 15.39 16.25 -1.86
N LEU A 189 14.82 16.17 -0.67
CA LEU A 189 14.40 17.34 0.09
C LEU A 189 15.62 17.98 0.77
N ARG A 190 15.49 19.24 1.21
CA ARG A 190 16.49 19.84 2.10
C ARG A 190 16.38 19.21 3.49
N ALA A 191 17.49 19.16 4.23
CA ALA A 191 17.52 18.55 5.57
C ALA A 191 16.48 19.15 6.53
N ASN A 192 16.27 20.47 6.47
CA ASN A 192 15.28 21.18 7.28
C ASN A 192 13.81 20.92 6.87
N GLN A 193 13.56 20.16 5.79
CA GLN A 193 12.22 19.76 5.37
C GLN A 193 11.85 18.33 5.82
N MET A 194 12.67 17.74 6.68
CA MET A 194 12.44 16.42 7.28
C MET A 194 12.65 16.48 8.80
N LYS A 195 11.79 15.79 9.53
CA LYS A 195 11.93 15.56 10.98
C LYS A 195 12.71 14.28 11.24
N ALA A 196 13.32 14.18 12.41
CA ALA A 196 13.88 12.92 12.89
C ALA A 196 12.82 11.79 12.87
N PRO A 197 13.20 10.53 12.62
CA PRO A 197 14.57 10.03 12.45
C PRO A 197 15.15 10.20 11.03
N TRP A 198 14.44 10.88 10.12
CA TRP A 198 14.79 11.01 8.72
C TRP A 198 15.89 12.04 8.44
N THR A 199 17.10 11.81 8.94
CA THR A 199 18.22 12.78 8.86
C THR A 199 19.14 12.58 7.65
N ALA A 200 19.25 11.37 7.10
CA ALA A 200 20.02 11.07 5.89
C ALA A 200 19.18 11.31 4.61
N VAL A 201 18.67 12.53 4.49
CA VAL A 201 17.75 12.92 3.41
C VAL A 201 18.41 12.73 2.04
N GLY A 202 17.74 11.98 1.16
CA GLY A 202 18.23 11.67 -0.18
C GLY A 202 18.87 10.29 -0.33
N THR A 203 19.48 9.76 0.73
CA THR A 203 20.23 8.49 0.70
C THR A 203 19.60 7.38 1.55
N GLN A 204 18.70 7.71 2.47
CA GLN A 204 17.90 6.73 3.22
C GLN A 204 16.66 6.26 2.44
N VAL A 205 16.19 5.06 2.79
CA VAL A 205 14.91 4.49 2.34
C VAL A 205 13.88 4.49 3.47
N MET A 206 12.61 4.58 3.11
CA MET A 206 11.47 4.43 4.01
C MET A 206 10.97 2.98 4.03
N LYS A 207 10.48 2.54 5.19
CA LYS A 207 9.71 1.30 5.34
C LYS A 207 8.22 1.61 5.28
N CYS A 208 7.38 0.60 5.02
CA CYS A 208 5.93 0.77 5.03
C CYS A 208 5.44 1.03 6.46
N SER A 209 6.08 0.40 7.45
CA SER A 209 5.87 0.57 8.89
C SER A 209 6.13 1.98 9.42
N ASP A 210 6.92 2.77 8.70
CA ASP A 210 7.12 4.19 9.04
C ASP A 210 5.90 5.07 8.69
N CYS A 211 4.93 4.51 7.96
CA CYS A 211 3.71 5.19 7.51
C CYS A 211 2.44 4.47 7.97
N HIS A 212 2.52 3.16 8.22
CA HIS A 212 1.40 2.29 8.55
C HIS A 212 1.61 1.58 9.87
N THR A 213 0.59 1.60 10.74
CA THR A 213 0.55 0.72 11.91
C THR A 213 -0.20 -0.56 11.55
N PRO A 214 0.43 -1.75 11.64
CA PRO A 214 -0.27 -3.03 11.46
C PRO A 214 -1.48 -3.10 12.39
N GLY A 215 -2.63 -3.44 11.83
CA GLY A 215 -3.86 -3.59 12.59
C GLY A 215 -4.58 -2.32 12.98
N SER A 216 -4.08 -1.15 12.54
CA SER A 216 -4.92 0.05 12.57
C SER A 216 -6.17 -0.20 11.70
N THR A 217 -7.35 0.13 12.24
CA THR A 217 -8.64 0.03 11.54
C THR A 217 -9.07 1.38 10.95
N GLY A 218 -8.20 2.39 11.05
CA GLY A 218 -8.46 3.74 10.56
C GLY A 218 -8.48 3.82 9.03
N LYS A 219 -9.11 4.88 8.51
CA LYS A 219 -9.10 5.16 7.07
C LYS A 219 -7.64 5.19 6.57
N SER A 220 -7.35 4.41 5.51
CA SER A 220 -6.03 4.28 4.87
C SER A 220 -4.92 3.61 5.72
N MET A 221 -5.25 3.01 6.86
CA MET A 221 -4.32 2.26 7.73
C MET A 221 -3.05 3.04 8.13
N LEU A 222 -3.15 4.36 8.27
CA LEU A 222 -2.02 5.22 8.63
C LEU A 222 -1.56 4.95 10.07
N ILE A 223 -0.39 5.49 10.44
CA ILE A 223 0.08 5.45 11.83
C ILE A 223 -1.03 5.90 12.78
N THR A 224 -1.25 5.12 13.84
CA THR A 224 -2.28 5.39 14.85
C THR A 224 -2.21 6.83 15.37
N GLY A 225 -3.38 7.48 15.45
CA GLY A 225 -3.50 8.87 15.90
C GLY A 225 -3.22 9.92 14.82
N THR A 226 -3.00 9.51 13.57
CA THR A 226 -2.90 10.43 12.42
C THR A 226 -4.08 10.30 11.47
N THR A 227 -4.34 11.35 10.70
CA THR A 227 -5.40 11.36 9.69
C THR A 227 -4.94 12.03 8.39
N TRP A 228 -5.50 11.54 7.29
CA TRP A 228 -5.43 12.13 5.95
C TRP A 228 -6.54 11.51 5.07
N PRO A 229 -7.18 12.27 4.17
CA PRO A 229 -7.05 13.73 3.96
C PRO A 229 -7.95 14.56 4.87
N THR A 230 -8.84 13.92 5.62
CA THR A 230 -9.76 14.57 6.52
C THR A 230 -9.23 14.58 7.95
N ARG A 231 -9.62 15.59 8.70
CA ARG A 231 -9.55 15.67 10.16
C ARG A 231 -10.50 14.66 10.82
N PRO A 232 -10.39 14.44 12.14
CA PRO A 232 -11.34 13.61 12.89
C PRO A 232 -12.79 14.07 12.78
N ASP A 233 -13.03 15.37 12.62
CA ASP A 233 -14.37 15.98 12.44
C ASP A 233 -14.92 15.81 11.01
N GLY A 234 -14.20 15.13 10.12
CA GLY A 234 -14.61 14.86 8.75
C GLY A 234 -14.30 15.98 7.74
N LYS A 235 -13.88 17.17 8.18
CA LYS A 235 -13.47 18.25 7.27
C LYS A 235 -12.09 17.97 6.68
N LEU A 236 -11.81 18.50 5.49
CA LEU A 236 -10.48 18.39 4.89
C LEU A 236 -9.46 19.26 5.63
N TRP A 237 -8.21 18.80 5.68
CA TRP A 237 -7.10 19.62 6.16
C TRP A 237 -6.83 20.80 5.22
N THR A 238 -6.54 21.96 5.80
CA THR A 238 -6.21 23.21 5.09
C THR A 238 -4.93 23.84 5.64
N LEU A 239 -4.34 24.80 4.91
CA LEU A 239 -3.24 25.60 5.46
C LEU A 239 -3.72 26.58 6.54
N GLY A 240 -4.98 27.02 6.51
CA GLY A 240 -5.61 27.78 7.59
C GLY A 240 -5.58 27.04 8.93
N ASP A 241 -5.71 25.71 8.92
CA ASP A 241 -5.56 24.90 10.14
C ASP A 241 -4.14 24.97 10.71
N VAL A 242 -3.13 24.92 9.82
CA VAL A 242 -1.72 25.00 10.21
C VAL A 242 -1.36 26.40 10.74
N ARG A 243 -1.85 27.45 10.07
CA ARG A 243 -1.63 28.85 10.49
C ARG A 243 -2.23 29.14 11.85
N ASN A 244 -3.50 28.77 12.03
CA ASN A 244 -4.28 29.07 13.23
C ASN A 244 -4.08 28.06 14.36
N ASN A 245 -3.14 27.11 14.18
CA ASN A 245 -2.85 26.07 15.16
C ASN A 245 -4.09 25.22 15.53
N ALA A 246 -4.96 24.94 14.55
CA ALA A 246 -6.20 24.23 14.75
C ALA A 246 -6.03 22.71 14.58
N GLY A 247 -6.95 21.95 15.20
CA GLY A 247 -7.07 20.50 14.99
C GLY A 247 -5.88 19.66 15.45
N ASN A 248 -4.94 20.22 16.22
CA ASN A 248 -3.68 19.56 16.60
C ASN A 248 -2.87 19.06 15.40
N TRP A 249 -2.84 19.84 14.32
CA TRP A 249 -2.23 19.45 13.04
C TRP A 249 -0.81 18.89 13.19
N GLN A 250 0.00 19.38 14.14
CA GLN A 250 1.39 18.93 14.33
C GLN A 250 1.50 17.43 14.64
N THR A 251 0.50 16.86 15.29
CA THR A 251 0.48 15.45 15.72
C THR A 251 -0.60 14.64 15.01
N THR A 252 -1.67 15.28 14.53
CA THR A 252 -2.78 14.58 13.89
C THR A 252 -2.70 14.58 12.37
N LEU A 253 -2.18 15.62 11.71
CA LEU A 253 -1.98 15.57 10.26
C LEU A 253 -0.85 14.60 9.93
N PHE A 254 -1.14 13.56 9.15
CA PHE A 254 -0.17 12.52 8.80
C PHE A 254 1.14 13.10 8.25
N CYS A 255 1.06 14.02 7.28
CA CYS A 255 2.21 14.65 6.65
C CYS A 255 3.12 15.35 7.66
N ALA A 256 2.52 15.95 8.70
CA ALA A 256 3.24 16.71 9.71
C ALA A 256 4.09 15.83 10.65
N ARG A 257 3.90 14.50 10.64
CA ARG A 257 4.77 13.57 11.38
C ARG A 257 6.18 13.52 10.82
N CYS A 258 6.34 13.71 9.50
CA CYS A 258 7.64 13.63 8.85
C CYS A 258 8.09 14.97 8.28
N HIS A 259 7.16 15.80 7.79
CA HIS A 259 7.46 17.08 7.19
C HIS A 259 7.13 18.24 8.14
N PRO A 260 8.09 19.12 8.45
CA PRO A 260 7.77 20.39 9.09
C PRO A 260 7.03 21.25 8.06
N LEU A 261 5.82 21.70 8.42
CA LEU A 261 5.04 22.61 7.58
C LEU A 261 5.33 24.06 7.99
N LYS A 262 5.36 24.32 9.30
CA LYS A 262 5.54 25.64 9.90
C LYS A 262 6.32 25.54 11.22
N GLY A 263 7.27 26.45 11.43
CA GLY A 263 8.10 26.56 12.63
C GLY A 263 7.57 27.60 13.63
N SER A 264 8.32 27.80 14.70
CA SER A 264 8.09 28.82 15.73
C SER A 264 8.51 30.20 15.18
N GLY A 265 7.57 30.96 14.62
CA GLY A 265 7.87 32.30 14.07
C GLY A 265 6.70 33.06 13.43
N GLY A 266 5.44 32.71 13.70
CA GLY A 266 4.31 33.38 13.04
C GLY A 266 4.28 33.15 11.51
N SER A 267 3.91 34.16 10.73
CA SER A 267 3.71 34.09 9.26
C SER A 267 4.98 33.89 8.43
N SER A 268 6.19 34.12 8.98
CA SER A 268 7.49 33.88 8.31
C SER A 268 8.06 32.48 8.58
N GLY A 269 7.36 31.65 9.35
CA GLY A 269 7.86 30.34 9.80
C GLY A 269 7.63 29.18 8.82
N TRP A 270 7.16 29.42 7.60
CA TRP A 270 6.81 28.35 6.66
C TRP A 270 8.05 27.72 6.00
N TYR A 271 8.07 26.40 5.90
CA TYR A 271 9.18 25.65 5.29
C TYR A 271 9.07 25.53 3.75
N ASN A 272 7.95 25.96 3.18
CA ASN A 272 7.71 26.06 1.75
C ASN A 272 6.95 27.36 1.48
N ASN A 273 7.41 28.18 0.54
CA ASN A 273 6.81 29.49 0.27
C ASN A 273 5.38 29.40 -0.30
N VAL A 274 5.05 28.33 -1.03
CA VAL A 274 3.65 28.14 -1.51
C VAL A 274 2.68 28.02 -0.33
N HIS A 275 3.13 27.50 0.81
CA HIS A 275 2.29 27.37 1.99
C HIS A 275 2.14 28.66 2.78
N SER A 276 2.94 29.70 2.52
CA SER A 276 2.84 30.99 3.22
C SER A 276 1.84 31.95 2.60
N GLU A 277 1.46 31.73 1.34
CA GLU A 277 0.57 32.62 0.59
C GLU A 277 -0.85 32.57 1.12
N SER A 278 -1.41 33.73 1.48
CA SER A 278 -2.70 33.82 2.15
C SER A 278 -3.88 33.32 1.31
N ASP A 279 -3.80 33.41 -0.01
CA ASP A 279 -4.86 32.93 -0.92
C ASP A 279 -4.98 31.40 -0.93
N HIS A 280 -3.92 30.68 -0.56
CA HIS A 280 -3.94 29.23 -0.39
C HIS A 280 -4.50 28.79 0.97
N GLU A 281 -4.63 29.69 1.95
CA GLU A 281 -4.90 29.32 3.33
C GLU A 281 -6.38 29.15 3.65
N ASN A 282 -7.20 30.05 3.11
CA ASN A 282 -8.61 30.14 3.47
C ASN A 282 -9.54 29.47 2.45
N ASN A 283 -9.04 29.20 1.23
CA ASN A 283 -9.88 28.80 0.10
C ASN A 283 -9.62 27.39 -0.41
N VAL A 284 -8.53 26.74 0.03
CA VAL A 284 -8.01 25.54 -0.63
C VAL A 284 -7.66 24.44 0.39
N ALA A 285 -8.31 23.29 0.24
CA ALA A 285 -7.93 22.08 0.98
C ALA A 285 -6.62 21.50 0.44
N CYS A 286 -5.81 20.85 1.27
CA CYS A 286 -4.54 20.27 0.83
C CYS A 286 -4.70 19.32 -0.38
N VAL A 287 -5.81 18.58 -0.45
CA VAL A 287 -6.11 17.67 -1.57
C VAL A 287 -6.50 18.36 -2.87
N ALA A 288 -6.68 19.68 -2.89
CA ALA A 288 -6.82 20.41 -4.15
C ALA A 288 -5.52 20.43 -4.95
N CYS A 289 -4.38 20.35 -4.25
CA CYS A 289 -3.06 20.29 -4.85
C CYS A 289 -2.43 18.90 -4.70
N HIS A 290 -2.65 18.20 -3.59
CA HIS A 290 -1.99 16.92 -3.29
C HIS A 290 -2.89 15.70 -3.54
N SER A 291 -2.26 14.59 -3.93
CA SER A 291 -2.95 13.29 -4.05
C SER A 291 -3.44 12.76 -2.70
N VAL A 292 -4.55 12.04 -2.72
CA VAL A 292 -5.09 11.33 -1.54
C VAL A 292 -4.21 10.15 -1.13
N SER A 293 -3.46 9.57 -2.06
CA SER A 293 -2.54 8.46 -1.80
C SER A 293 -1.09 8.96 -1.88
N PRO A 294 -0.44 9.25 -0.74
CA PRO A 294 0.91 9.79 -0.70
C PRO A 294 1.96 8.68 -0.83
N HIS A 295 1.86 7.84 -1.87
CA HIS A 295 2.83 6.78 -2.18
C HIS A 295 3.78 7.20 -3.29
N GLY A 296 3.26 7.30 -4.52
CA GLY A 296 3.90 7.98 -5.66
C GLY A 296 2.90 8.27 -6.77
N LEU A 297 3.29 9.16 -7.68
CA LEU A 297 2.49 9.65 -8.81
C LEU A 297 3.39 9.85 -10.04
N ASN A 298 2.76 9.87 -11.21
CA ASN A 298 3.44 10.30 -12.44
C ASN A 298 3.78 11.80 -12.47
N HIS A 299 3.31 12.56 -11.47
CA HIS A 299 3.53 14.00 -11.34
C HIS A 299 4.53 14.29 -10.21
N GLY A 300 5.22 15.42 -10.28
CA GLY A 300 6.20 15.81 -9.27
C GLY A 300 5.57 16.19 -7.92
N ARG A 301 6.32 16.00 -6.82
CA ARG A 301 5.97 16.47 -5.47
C ARG A 301 4.59 16.05 -4.95
N PHE A 302 4.08 14.88 -5.39
CA PHE A 302 2.74 14.41 -5.04
C PHE A 302 1.62 15.37 -5.41
N ILE A 303 1.85 16.21 -6.42
CA ILE A 303 0.79 17.08 -6.94
C ILE A 303 -0.20 16.22 -7.72
N GLY A 304 -1.46 16.25 -7.31
CA GLY A 304 -2.55 15.57 -7.99
C GLY A 304 -3.22 16.52 -8.98
N TYR A 305 -3.49 16.02 -10.18
CA TYR A 305 -4.16 16.78 -11.23
C TYR A 305 -5.67 16.50 -11.24
N ASN A 306 -6.44 17.43 -11.80
CA ASN A 306 -7.86 17.25 -12.05
C ASN A 306 -8.13 16.08 -13.02
N SER A 307 -7.17 15.67 -13.84
CA SER A 307 -7.28 14.47 -14.68
C SER A 307 -7.12 13.16 -13.90
N ASP A 308 -6.57 13.20 -12.68
CA ASP A 308 -6.26 11.99 -11.94
C ASP A 308 -7.55 11.29 -11.49
N PRO A 309 -7.67 9.96 -11.66
CA PRO A 309 -8.86 9.22 -11.28
C PRO A 309 -8.84 8.89 -9.78
N ALA A 310 -9.99 8.45 -9.26
CA ALA A 310 -10.00 7.70 -8.00
C ALA A 310 -9.12 6.43 -8.14
N PRO A 311 -8.43 5.98 -7.07
CA PRO A 311 -8.45 6.52 -5.71
C PRO A 311 -7.38 7.59 -5.43
N TYR A 312 -6.70 8.10 -6.46
CA TYR A 312 -5.65 9.12 -6.32
C TYR A 312 -6.22 10.52 -6.12
N ALA A 313 -7.37 10.80 -6.73
CA ALA A 313 -8.13 12.01 -6.51
C ALA A 313 -9.11 11.89 -5.32
N TYR A 314 -9.35 13.03 -4.65
CA TYR A 314 -10.42 13.15 -3.68
C TYR A 314 -11.70 13.52 -4.42
N ILE A 315 -12.72 12.67 -4.24
CA ILE A 315 -14.06 12.89 -4.77
C ILE A 315 -15.01 12.86 -3.58
N ASP A 316 -15.75 13.94 -3.37
CA ASP A 316 -16.72 14.03 -2.28
C ASP A 316 -17.99 13.21 -2.59
N SER A 317 -18.92 13.18 -1.63
CA SER A 317 -20.17 12.43 -1.76
C SER A 317 -21.09 12.94 -2.87
N THR A 318 -20.87 14.16 -3.38
CA THR A 318 -21.61 14.74 -4.51
C THR A 318 -20.96 14.43 -5.86
N GLY A 319 -19.83 13.74 -5.86
CA GLY A 319 -19.05 13.45 -7.06
C GLY A 319 -18.10 14.58 -7.47
N LYS A 320 -17.99 15.65 -6.66
CA LYS A 320 -17.11 16.77 -6.96
C LYS A 320 -15.68 16.42 -6.59
N LYS A 321 -14.76 16.66 -7.54
CA LYS A 321 -13.32 16.48 -7.33
C LYS A 321 -12.72 17.70 -6.65
N ALA A 322 -11.83 17.47 -5.68
CA ALA A 322 -11.10 18.58 -5.04
C ALA A 322 -9.90 19.06 -5.86
N GLN A 323 -9.18 18.15 -6.53
CA GLN A 323 -8.00 18.50 -7.33
C GLN A 323 -8.36 19.45 -8.48
N VAL A 324 -7.62 20.56 -8.59
CA VAL A 324 -7.84 21.61 -9.61
C VAL A 324 -6.67 21.79 -10.56
N MET A 325 -5.51 21.24 -10.22
CA MET A 325 -4.26 21.40 -10.96
C MET A 325 -4.31 20.69 -12.31
N THR A 326 -3.68 21.26 -13.33
CA THR A 326 -3.44 20.61 -14.63
C THR A 326 -1.97 20.46 -14.96
N ASN A 327 -1.13 21.28 -14.35
CA ASN A 327 0.31 21.24 -14.55
C ASN A 327 1.07 21.67 -13.29
N PHE A 328 2.27 21.12 -13.14
CA PHE A 328 3.21 21.46 -12.08
C PHE A 328 4.65 21.33 -12.58
N ARG A 329 5.42 22.39 -12.38
CA ARG A 329 6.86 22.45 -12.60
C ARG A 329 7.57 22.60 -11.28
N LYS A 330 8.36 21.59 -10.93
CA LYS A 330 9.19 21.59 -9.72
C LYS A 330 10.22 22.73 -9.74
N ALA A 331 10.28 23.50 -8.65
CA ALA A 331 11.28 24.53 -8.45
C ALA A 331 12.62 23.94 -7.95
N SER A 332 13.69 24.74 -8.06
CA SER A 332 15.03 24.39 -7.58
C SER A 332 15.13 24.33 -6.06
N SER A 333 14.17 24.92 -5.35
CA SER A 333 14.16 24.99 -3.90
C SER A 333 12.75 25.14 -3.34
N PRO A 334 12.51 24.82 -2.05
CA PRO A 334 11.20 24.96 -1.43
C PRO A 334 10.76 26.40 -1.21
N THR A 335 11.64 27.38 -1.43
CA THR A 335 11.34 28.81 -1.31
C THR A 335 11.46 29.54 -2.65
N SER A 336 11.38 28.80 -3.75
CA SER A 336 11.61 29.32 -5.11
C SER A 336 10.48 28.96 -6.07
N TYR A 337 9.29 28.65 -5.54
CA TYR A 337 8.09 28.52 -6.35
C TYR A 337 7.52 29.91 -6.62
N GLY A 338 7.15 30.19 -7.87
CA GLY A 338 6.30 31.31 -8.24
C GLY A 338 5.04 30.81 -8.93
N GLU A 339 4.16 31.73 -9.34
CA GLU A 339 2.89 31.41 -9.98
C GLU A 339 3.05 30.53 -11.23
N GLY A 340 4.06 30.79 -12.05
CA GLY A 340 4.36 30.01 -13.26
C GLY A 340 4.89 28.59 -13.01
N ASN A 341 5.02 28.16 -11.76
CA ASN A 341 5.34 26.78 -11.43
C ASN A 341 4.12 25.86 -11.46
N CYS A 342 2.90 26.38 -11.65
CA CYS A 342 1.73 25.54 -11.70
C CYS A 342 0.58 26.17 -12.50
N THR A 343 -0.36 25.33 -12.94
CA THR A 343 -1.55 25.76 -13.69
C THR A 343 -2.79 25.06 -13.14
N ALA A 344 -3.91 25.77 -13.02
CA ALA A 344 -5.18 25.28 -12.48
C ALA A 344 -6.38 25.75 -13.33
N LEU A 345 -7.49 25.01 -13.23
CA LEU A 345 -8.69 25.24 -14.07
C LEU A 345 -9.77 26.14 -13.45
N THR A 346 -9.57 26.63 -12.23
CA THR A 346 -10.63 27.29 -11.46
C THR A 346 -10.34 28.76 -11.25
N SER A 347 -11.42 29.56 -11.14
CA SER A 347 -11.30 30.98 -10.78
C SER A 347 -10.73 31.19 -9.39
N ALA A 348 -10.86 30.21 -8.50
CA ALA A 348 -10.21 30.22 -7.19
C ALA A 348 -8.66 30.17 -7.27
N CYS A 349 -8.11 29.92 -8.46
CA CYS A 349 -6.68 29.92 -8.76
C CYS A 349 -6.38 30.78 -10.01
N ASP A 350 -7.07 31.93 -10.14
CA ASP A 350 -7.03 32.77 -11.35
C ASP A 350 -5.63 33.30 -11.72
N GLU A 351 -4.70 33.33 -10.76
CA GLU A 351 -3.30 33.71 -10.92
C GLU A 351 -2.42 32.56 -11.47
N HIS A 352 -2.96 31.34 -11.53
CA HIS A 352 -2.29 30.13 -12.02
C HIS A 352 -2.89 29.63 -13.34
N LYS A 353 -2.95 30.49 -14.37
CA LYS A 353 -3.50 30.16 -15.70
C LYS A 353 -2.47 29.65 -16.69
#